data_AF-A0A0G0QVI2-F1
#
_entry.id   AF-A0A0G0QVI2-F1
#
_cell.length_a   1.000
_cell.length_b   1.000
_cell.length_c   1.000
_cell.angle_alpha   90.00
_cell.angle_beta   90.00
_cell.angle_gamma   90.00
#
_symmetry.space_group_name_H-M   'P 1'
#
loop_
_entity.id
_entity.type
_entity.pdbx_description
1 polymer ?
#
loop_
_entity_poly.entity_id
_entity_poly.type
_entity_poly.pdbx_seq_one_letter_code
_entity_poly.pdbx_strand_id
1 'polypeptide(L)'
;MNDCSSDKSKEILEKYKDRHKIHHHKINKGKGAALKTGFQNVTGDIIVIQDADLEYDPNEYSEIIQPVLDGKADAVFTSRFLSHRPHRVLYFWHYVGNKIITNFSNILTNLNLTDIESGYKVFTKEILQQIKHQLKSKRFGIEPEIVAKVAKLNKKGACRVYEVGISYSGRTYKEGKKIGWKDGIEAIWCIIKYNLFSR
;
A
#
# COMPACT_ATOMS: atom_id res chain seq x y z
N MET A 1 -11.80 -6.08 -4.38
CA MET A 1 -11.56 -5.96 -5.83
C MET A 1 -11.00 -7.29 -6.33
N ASN A 2 -11.52 -7.85 -7.43
CA ASN A 2 -10.98 -9.06 -8.05
C ASN A 2 -10.46 -8.75 -9.47
N ASP A 3 -9.15 -8.84 -9.65
CA ASP A 3 -8.44 -8.47 -10.88
C ASP A 3 -8.34 -9.64 -11.88
N CYS A 4 -9.48 -10.27 -12.18
CA CYS A 4 -9.58 -11.41 -13.10
C CYS A 4 -8.77 -12.64 -12.62
N SER A 5 -8.92 -13.02 -11.33
CA SER A 5 -8.34 -14.27 -10.81
C SER A 5 -8.83 -15.49 -11.60
N SER A 6 -7.92 -16.45 -11.84
CA SER A 6 -8.19 -17.72 -12.54
C SER A 6 -8.60 -18.87 -11.60
N ASP A 7 -8.64 -18.61 -10.28
CA ASP A 7 -9.02 -19.57 -9.26
C ASP A 7 -10.49 -19.35 -8.81
N LYS A 8 -10.87 -19.98 -7.69
CA LYS A 8 -12.22 -19.88 -7.13
C LYS A 8 -12.54 -18.52 -6.48
N SER A 9 -11.64 -17.53 -6.54
CA SER A 9 -11.85 -16.21 -5.91
C SER A 9 -13.16 -15.57 -6.34
N LYS A 10 -13.52 -15.63 -7.63
CA LYS A 10 -14.78 -15.05 -8.11
C LYS A 10 -15.98 -15.73 -7.47
N GLU A 11 -16.03 -17.06 -7.50
CA GLU A 11 -17.13 -17.84 -6.91
C GLU A 11 -17.28 -17.58 -5.40
N ILE A 12 -16.17 -17.52 -4.67
CA ILE A 12 -16.18 -17.24 -3.23
C ILE A 12 -16.71 -15.84 -2.97
N LEU A 13 -16.20 -14.84 -3.70
CA LEU A 13 -16.61 -13.44 -3.54
C LEU A 13 -18.11 -13.24 -3.80
N GLU A 14 -18.70 -13.89 -4.81
CA GLU A 14 -20.13 -13.78 -5.10
C GLU A 14 -21.02 -14.21 -3.91
N LYS A 15 -20.55 -15.10 -3.03
CA LYS A 15 -21.28 -15.51 -1.81
C LYS A 15 -21.41 -14.36 -0.79
N TYR A 16 -20.61 -13.30 -0.93
CA TYR A 16 -20.59 -12.15 -0.03
C TYR A 16 -21.09 -10.85 -0.67
N LYS A 17 -21.62 -10.91 -1.91
CA LYS A 17 -22.06 -9.71 -2.66
C LYS A 17 -23.17 -8.91 -1.96
N ASP A 18 -23.97 -9.57 -1.13
CA ASP A 18 -25.06 -8.92 -0.38
C ASP A 18 -24.54 -8.13 0.83
N ARG A 19 -23.32 -8.41 1.28
CA ARG A 19 -22.67 -7.73 2.41
C ARG A 19 -21.57 -6.76 1.98
N HIS A 20 -21.02 -6.95 0.79
CA HIS A 20 -19.86 -6.21 0.30
C HIS A 20 -20.06 -5.75 -1.13
N LYS A 21 -19.59 -4.54 -1.44
CA LYS A 21 -19.52 -4.06 -2.82
C LYS A 21 -18.32 -4.68 -3.51
N ILE A 22 -18.59 -5.56 -4.48
CA ILE A 22 -17.54 -6.33 -5.16
C ILE A 22 -17.39 -5.83 -6.60
N HIS A 23 -16.14 -5.60 -7.00
CA HIS A 23 -15.78 -5.16 -8.33
C HIS A 23 -14.86 -6.19 -8.99
N HIS A 24 -15.15 -6.51 -10.25
CA HIS A 24 -14.39 -7.45 -11.07
C HIS A 24 -13.82 -6.74 -12.30
N HIS A 25 -12.54 -6.95 -12.58
CA HIS A 25 -12.00 -6.60 -13.89
C HIS A 25 -12.21 -7.75 -14.88
N LYS A 26 -12.46 -7.40 -16.15
CA LYS A 26 -12.59 -8.37 -17.26
C LYS A 26 -11.25 -8.97 -17.71
N ILE A 27 -10.16 -8.24 -17.46
CA ILE A 27 -8.78 -8.65 -17.75
C ILE A 27 -7.91 -8.26 -16.56
N ASN A 28 -6.82 -8.98 -16.30
CA ASN A 28 -5.87 -8.61 -15.25
C ASN A 28 -5.18 -7.29 -15.62
N LYS A 29 -5.30 -6.27 -14.76
CA LYS A 29 -4.73 -4.93 -14.99
C LYS A 29 -3.59 -4.58 -14.02
N GLY A 30 -3.38 -5.40 -13.00
CA GLY A 30 -2.38 -5.23 -11.95
C GLY A 30 -2.91 -4.49 -10.70
N LYS A 31 -2.14 -4.60 -9.60
CA LYS A 31 -2.46 -4.05 -8.27
C LYS A 31 -2.84 -2.56 -8.32
N GLY A 32 -2.01 -1.72 -8.92
CA GLY A 32 -2.28 -0.28 -9.02
C GLY A 32 -3.58 0.04 -9.77
N ALA A 33 -3.93 -0.72 -10.80
CA ALA A 33 -5.22 -0.55 -11.48
C ALA A 33 -6.40 -1.00 -10.60
N ALA A 34 -6.26 -2.11 -9.88
CA ALA A 34 -7.25 -2.60 -8.94
C ALA A 34 -7.53 -1.58 -7.80
N LEU A 35 -6.47 -0.99 -7.24
CA LEU A 35 -6.58 0.07 -6.23
C LEU A 35 -7.28 1.31 -6.78
N LYS A 36 -6.92 1.78 -7.98
CA LYS A 36 -7.58 2.93 -8.61
C LYS A 36 -9.08 2.70 -8.82
N THR A 37 -9.48 1.52 -9.27
CA THR A 37 -10.90 1.15 -9.37
C THR A 37 -11.58 1.17 -7.99
N GLY A 38 -10.89 0.66 -6.96
CA GLY A 38 -11.34 0.75 -5.57
C GLY A 38 -11.56 2.20 -5.13
N PHE A 39 -10.57 3.07 -5.29
CA PHE A 39 -10.61 4.48 -4.89
C PHE A 39 -11.69 5.31 -5.60
N GLN A 40 -12.12 4.90 -6.79
CA GLN A 40 -13.26 5.53 -7.48
C GLN A 40 -14.61 5.15 -6.86
N ASN A 41 -14.66 4.05 -6.11
CA ASN A 41 -15.90 3.45 -5.59
C ASN A 41 -16.02 3.49 -4.07
N VAL A 42 -14.99 3.93 -3.34
CA VAL A 42 -15.04 4.10 -1.88
C VAL A 42 -16.01 5.21 -1.49
N THR A 43 -16.80 4.96 -0.44
CA THR A 43 -17.77 5.92 0.10
C THR A 43 -17.43 6.36 1.53
N GLY A 44 -16.70 5.53 2.28
CA GLY A 44 -16.30 5.79 3.66
C GLY A 44 -15.27 6.90 3.81
N ASP A 45 -15.14 7.39 5.05
CA ASP A 45 -14.30 8.54 5.40
C ASP A 45 -12.85 8.14 5.71
N ILE A 46 -12.64 6.89 6.13
CA ILE A 46 -11.32 6.27 6.32
C ILE A 46 -11.18 5.11 5.34
N ILE A 47 -10.10 5.13 4.58
CA ILE A 47 -9.80 4.13 3.55
C ILE A 47 -8.60 3.32 4.00
N VAL A 48 -8.79 2.02 4.15
CA VAL A 48 -7.73 1.05 4.44
C VAL A 48 -7.46 0.23 3.17
N ILE A 49 -6.19 0.13 2.79
CA ILE A 49 -5.73 -0.76 1.72
C ILE A 49 -5.17 -2.01 2.37
N GLN A 50 -5.60 -3.20 1.95
CA GLN A 50 -5.08 -4.49 2.42
C GLN A 50 -4.85 -5.45 1.24
N ASP A 51 -3.75 -6.21 1.30
CA ASP A 51 -3.52 -7.37 0.44
C ASP A 51 -4.29 -8.61 0.98
N ALA A 52 -4.91 -9.37 0.08
CA ALA A 52 -5.88 -10.42 0.42
C ALA A 52 -5.25 -11.77 0.86
N ASP A 53 -3.93 -11.86 0.99
CA ASP A 53 -3.19 -13.10 1.26
C ASP A 53 -2.86 -13.33 2.73
N LEU A 54 -3.43 -12.52 3.63
CA LEU A 54 -3.25 -12.60 5.09
C LEU A 54 -1.78 -12.55 5.54
N GLU A 55 -0.89 -12.01 4.71
CA GLU A 55 0.46 -11.66 5.17
C GLU A 55 0.42 -10.57 6.26
N TYR A 56 -0.69 -9.81 6.30
CA TYR A 56 -1.04 -8.84 7.33
C TYR A 56 -2.32 -9.26 8.07
N ASP A 57 -2.35 -9.07 9.39
CA ASP A 57 -3.47 -9.47 10.24
C ASP A 57 -4.60 -8.42 10.23
N PRO A 58 -5.84 -8.77 9.81
CA PRO A 58 -6.99 -7.85 9.86
C PRO A 58 -7.36 -7.35 11.26
N ASN A 59 -6.93 -8.03 12.33
CA ASN A 59 -7.18 -7.57 13.70
C ASN A 59 -6.41 -6.27 14.04
N GLU A 60 -5.40 -5.93 13.24
CA GLU A 60 -4.59 -4.72 13.43
C GLU A 60 -5.23 -3.46 12.84
N TYR A 61 -6.44 -3.57 12.25
CA TYR A 61 -7.16 -2.41 11.72
C TYR A 61 -7.36 -1.31 12.75
N SER A 62 -7.74 -1.66 13.97
CA SER A 62 -7.96 -0.67 15.05
C SER A 62 -6.70 0.16 15.33
N GLU A 63 -5.52 -0.48 15.32
CA GLU A 63 -4.24 0.17 15.58
C GLU A 63 -3.81 1.10 14.45
N ILE A 64 -3.94 0.66 13.19
CA ILE A 64 -3.48 1.45 12.04
C ILE A 64 -4.40 2.64 11.75
N ILE A 65 -5.69 2.58 12.12
CA ILE A 65 -6.62 3.70 11.96
C ILE A 65 -6.61 4.66 13.17
N GLN A 66 -6.12 4.22 14.34
CA GLN A 66 -6.18 5.02 15.56
C GLN A 66 -5.57 6.43 15.40
N PRO A 67 -4.42 6.63 14.74
CA PRO A 67 -3.88 7.99 14.54
C PRO A 67 -4.80 8.91 13.75
N VAL A 68 -5.63 8.35 12.85
CA VAL A 68 -6.63 9.10 12.09
C VAL A 68 -7.82 9.44 12.98
N LEU A 69 -8.30 8.47 13.77
CA LEU A 69 -9.41 8.67 14.72
C LEU A 69 -9.06 9.70 15.80
N ASP A 70 -7.81 9.72 16.27
CA ASP A 70 -7.29 10.71 17.21
C ASP A 70 -7.10 12.10 16.58
N GLY A 71 -7.35 12.24 15.28
CA GLY A 71 -7.11 13.48 14.55
C GLY A 71 -5.65 13.88 14.49
N LYS A 72 -4.70 12.93 14.57
CA LYS A 72 -3.24 13.17 14.48
C LYS A 72 -2.71 13.00 13.06
N ALA A 73 -3.27 12.07 12.30
CA ALA A 73 -2.80 11.69 10.96
C ALA A 73 -3.90 11.84 9.90
N ASP A 74 -3.49 12.19 8.68
CA ASP A 74 -4.35 12.16 7.49
C ASP A 74 -3.95 11.00 6.54
N ALA A 75 -2.70 10.54 6.66
CA ALA A 75 -2.20 9.34 6.03
C ALA A 75 -1.36 8.52 7.03
N VAL A 76 -1.60 7.22 7.10
CA VAL A 76 -0.82 6.28 7.90
C VAL A 76 -0.18 5.25 6.97
N PHE A 77 1.14 5.18 7.00
CA PHE A 77 1.91 4.08 6.45
C PHE A 77 2.16 3.05 7.54
N THR A 78 2.44 1.82 7.14
CA THR A 78 2.75 0.76 8.11
C THR A 78 4.15 0.23 7.92
N SER A 79 4.71 -0.38 8.96
CA SER A 79 6.06 -0.93 8.91
C SER A 79 6.13 -2.34 9.46
N ARG A 80 6.73 -3.23 8.66
CA ARG A 80 7.08 -4.58 9.08
C ARG A 80 8.26 -4.60 10.05
N PHE A 81 8.96 -3.48 10.24
CA PHE A 81 10.20 -3.39 11.03
C PHE A 81 10.04 -2.64 12.35
N LEU A 82 8.94 -1.90 12.55
CA LEU A 82 8.67 -1.15 13.79
C LEU A 82 7.79 -1.91 14.79
N SER A 83 7.32 -3.10 14.42
CA SER A 83 6.39 -3.84 15.27
C SER A 83 7.07 -4.49 16.46
N HIS A 84 6.44 -4.33 17.63
CA HIS A 84 6.78 -5.05 18.85
C HIS A 84 6.16 -6.46 18.90
N ARG A 85 5.40 -6.83 17.86
CA ARG A 85 4.74 -8.13 17.77
C ARG A 85 5.62 -9.17 17.09
N PRO A 86 5.37 -10.46 17.36
CA PRO A 86 6.01 -11.55 16.63
C PRO A 86 5.78 -11.37 15.12
N HIS A 87 6.86 -11.48 14.35
CA HIS A 87 6.80 -11.52 12.90
C HIS A 87 7.71 -12.63 12.40
N ARG A 88 7.37 -13.20 11.23
CA ARG A 88 8.22 -14.21 10.60
C ARG A 88 9.51 -13.56 10.12
N VAL A 89 10.64 -14.20 10.40
CA VAL A 89 11.96 -13.70 9.97
C VAL A 89 12.00 -13.57 8.45
N LEU A 90 12.34 -12.37 8.00
CA LEU A 90 12.41 -12.02 6.59
C LEU A 90 13.68 -12.58 5.94
N TYR A 91 13.60 -12.88 4.65
CA TYR A 91 14.79 -13.16 3.86
C TYR A 91 15.72 -11.94 3.87
N PHE A 92 16.97 -12.14 4.31
CA PHE A 92 17.95 -11.07 4.52
C PHE A 92 18.12 -10.14 3.31
N TRP A 93 18.25 -10.68 2.10
CA TRP A 93 18.42 -9.86 0.89
C TRP A 93 17.16 -9.06 0.51
N HIS A 94 15.96 -9.55 0.87
CA HIS A 94 14.72 -8.76 0.71
C HIS A 94 14.70 -7.61 1.68
N TYR A 95 15.12 -7.84 2.92
CA TYR A 95 15.24 -6.79 3.92
C TYR A 95 16.21 -5.70 3.45
N VAL A 96 17.42 -6.08 3.02
CA VAL A 96 18.44 -5.14 2.52
C VAL A 96 17.90 -4.38 1.30
N GLY A 97 17.32 -5.06 0.32
CA GLY A 97 16.72 -4.42 -0.85
C GLY A 97 15.63 -3.41 -0.48
N ASN A 98 14.74 -3.78 0.44
CA ASN A 98 13.68 -2.89 0.93
C ASN A 98 14.23 -1.66 1.64
N LYS A 99 15.30 -1.83 2.44
CA LYS A 99 15.97 -0.70 3.11
C LYS A 99 16.62 0.25 2.10
N ILE A 100 17.25 -0.27 1.05
CA ILE A 100 17.82 0.56 -0.03
C ILE A 100 16.72 1.37 -0.71
N ILE A 101 15.63 0.72 -1.13
CA ILE A 101 14.49 1.36 -1.80
C ILE A 101 13.85 2.42 -0.89
N THR A 102 13.62 2.08 0.38
CA THR A 102 13.02 2.98 1.37
C THR A 102 13.89 4.19 1.63
N ASN A 103 15.19 4.00 1.88
CA ASN A 103 16.13 5.10 2.08
C ASN A 103 16.19 6.02 0.86
N PHE A 104 16.20 5.45 -0.34
CA PHE A 104 16.20 6.24 -1.57
C PHE A 104 14.91 7.06 -1.73
N SER A 105 13.75 6.49 -1.39
CA SER A 105 12.48 7.23 -1.35
C SER A 105 12.52 8.36 -0.32
N ASN A 106 13.04 8.10 0.88
CA ASN A 106 13.18 9.11 1.95
C ASN A 106 14.05 10.30 1.50
N ILE A 107 15.15 10.06 0.77
CA ILE A 107 16.00 11.13 0.23
C ILE A 107 15.19 12.08 -0.68
N LEU A 108 14.33 11.56 -1.55
CA LEU A 108 13.57 12.39 -2.49
C LEU A 108 12.30 13.00 -1.89
N THR A 109 11.68 12.31 -0.94
CA THR A 109 10.41 12.73 -0.31
C THR A 109 10.60 13.60 0.91
N ASN A 110 11.80 13.57 1.51
CA ASN A 110 12.10 14.14 2.83
C ASN A 110 11.18 13.60 3.94
N LEU A 111 10.68 12.37 3.76
CA LEU A 111 10.03 11.59 4.82
C LEU A 111 11.07 10.70 5.50
N ASN A 112 10.72 10.18 6.68
CA ASN A 112 11.53 9.21 7.41
C ASN A 112 10.75 7.91 7.65
N LEU A 113 10.28 7.29 6.56
CA LEU A 113 9.58 6.01 6.63
C LEU A 113 10.58 4.87 6.80
N THR A 114 10.19 3.84 7.54
CA THR A 114 10.99 2.62 7.70
C THR A 114 10.63 1.55 6.68
N ASP A 115 9.43 1.62 6.09
CA ASP A 115 8.96 0.65 5.10
C ASP A 115 7.93 1.23 4.10
N ILE A 116 8.34 1.53 2.87
CA ILE A 116 7.41 2.08 1.86
C ILE A 116 6.59 1.01 1.12
N GLU A 117 7.08 -0.23 1.11
CA GLU A 117 6.52 -1.34 0.33
C GLU A 117 5.52 -2.19 1.14
N SER A 118 5.16 -1.74 2.35
CA SER A 118 4.12 -2.36 3.16
C SER A 118 2.74 -2.19 2.49
N GLY A 119 1.95 -3.27 2.47
CA GLY A 119 0.64 -3.29 1.81
C GLY A 119 -0.44 -2.54 2.56
N TYR A 120 -0.34 -2.45 3.89
CA TYR A 120 -1.25 -1.65 4.71
C TYR A 120 -0.94 -0.16 4.58
N LYS A 121 -1.94 0.58 4.11
CA LYS A 121 -1.93 2.05 4.07
C LYS A 121 -3.32 2.55 4.41
N VAL A 122 -3.38 3.62 5.21
CA VAL A 122 -4.63 4.28 5.61
C VAL A 122 -4.62 5.71 5.13
N PHE A 123 -5.75 6.16 4.59
CA PHE A 123 -5.96 7.55 4.17
C PHE A 123 -7.31 8.05 4.65
N THR A 124 -7.37 9.32 5.02
CA THR A 124 -8.66 10.01 5.03
C THR A 124 -9.17 10.18 3.61
N LYS A 125 -10.48 10.27 3.47
CA LYS A 125 -11.15 10.52 2.19
C LYS A 125 -10.62 11.79 1.54
N GLU A 126 -10.38 12.84 2.30
CA GLU A 126 -9.89 14.14 1.83
C GLU A 126 -8.52 14.00 1.15
N ILE A 127 -7.59 13.28 1.76
CA ILE A 127 -6.27 13.02 1.16
C ILE A 127 -6.41 12.16 -0.09
N LEU A 128 -7.24 11.11 -0.03
CA LEU A 128 -7.46 10.26 -1.19
C LEU A 128 -8.04 11.03 -2.38
N GLN A 129 -9.01 11.93 -2.16
CA GLN A 129 -9.58 12.76 -3.22
C GLN A 129 -8.52 13.64 -3.91
N GLN A 130 -7.57 14.18 -3.16
CA GLN A 130 -6.50 15.02 -3.71
C GLN A 130 -5.53 14.23 -4.59
N ILE A 131 -5.22 12.97 -4.24
CA ILE A 131 -4.20 12.19 -4.95
C ILE A 131 -4.77 11.24 -6.01
N LYS A 132 -6.01 10.74 -5.87
CA LYS A 132 -6.54 9.61 -6.67
C LYS A 132 -6.49 9.85 -8.19
N HIS A 133 -6.74 11.08 -8.63
CA HIS A 133 -6.74 11.45 -10.05
C HIS A 133 -5.32 11.54 -10.65
N GLN A 134 -4.30 11.61 -9.80
CA GLN A 134 -2.91 11.75 -10.20
C GLN A 134 -2.20 10.39 -10.34
N LEU A 135 -2.81 9.31 -9.85
CA LEU A 135 -2.22 7.96 -9.81
C LEU A 135 -2.18 7.32 -11.21
N LYS A 136 -1.00 6.94 -11.66
CA LYS A 136 -0.73 6.43 -13.01
C LYS A 136 -0.29 4.97 -13.02
N SER A 137 0.43 4.51 -12.00
CA SER A 137 0.95 3.15 -11.91
C SER A 137 -0.16 2.09 -12.02
N LYS A 138 0.16 1.00 -12.72
CA LYS A 138 -0.76 -0.13 -12.95
C LYS A 138 -0.42 -1.36 -12.10
N ARG A 139 0.85 -1.53 -11.71
CA ARG A 139 1.36 -2.68 -10.95
C ARG A 139 1.85 -2.24 -9.56
N PHE A 140 2.98 -2.76 -9.08
CA PHE A 140 3.54 -2.51 -7.75
C PHE A 140 4.14 -1.11 -7.60
N GLY A 141 4.52 -0.44 -8.70
CA GLY A 141 4.95 0.97 -8.67
C GLY A 141 3.90 1.97 -8.16
N ILE A 142 2.70 1.49 -7.77
CA ILE A 142 1.70 2.29 -7.07
C ILE A 142 2.13 2.61 -5.63
N GLU A 143 2.88 1.73 -4.98
CA GLU A 143 3.35 1.93 -3.60
C GLU A 143 4.26 3.17 -3.50
N PRO A 144 5.37 3.27 -4.27
CA PRO A 144 6.21 4.47 -4.27
C PRO A 144 5.49 5.70 -4.86
N GLU A 145 4.54 5.52 -5.77
CA GLU A 145 3.75 6.65 -6.31
C GLU A 145 2.88 7.30 -5.24
N ILE A 146 2.16 6.51 -4.44
CA ILE A 146 1.33 7.00 -3.34
C ILE A 146 2.20 7.75 -2.33
N VAL A 147 3.35 7.19 -1.94
CA VAL A 147 4.29 7.83 -1.01
C VAL A 147 4.75 9.18 -1.56
N ALA A 148 5.16 9.26 -2.83
CA ALA A 148 5.58 10.50 -3.46
C ALA A 148 4.47 11.56 -3.50
N LYS A 149 3.21 11.16 -3.76
CA LYS A 149 2.06 12.08 -3.80
C LYS A 149 1.67 12.58 -2.40
N VAL A 150 1.69 11.69 -1.40
CA VAL A 150 1.45 12.06 0.01
C VAL A 150 2.56 12.96 0.54
N ALA A 151 3.83 12.67 0.25
CA ALA A 151 4.96 13.52 0.63
C ALA A 151 4.83 14.95 0.13
N LYS A 152 4.33 15.14 -1.10
CA LYS A 152 4.09 16.49 -1.66
C LYS A 152 2.99 17.25 -0.93
N LEU A 153 1.94 16.56 -0.46
CA LEU A 153 0.91 17.19 0.37
C LEU A 153 1.46 17.51 1.75
N ASN A 154 2.25 16.61 2.33
CA ASN A 154 2.92 16.82 3.62
C ASN A 154 3.85 18.03 3.59
N LYS A 155 4.69 18.17 2.56
CA LYS A 155 5.56 19.33 2.36
C LYS A 155 4.80 20.67 2.28
N LYS A 156 3.53 20.64 1.84
CA LYS A 156 2.65 21.81 1.78
C LYS A 156 1.88 22.06 3.08
N GLY A 157 2.08 21.24 4.12
CA GLY A 157 1.30 21.29 5.35
C GLY A 157 -0.14 20.76 5.22
N ALA A 158 -0.48 20.13 4.09
CA ALA A 158 -1.84 19.68 3.78
C ALA A 158 -2.11 18.20 4.16
N CYS A 159 -1.10 17.49 4.67
CA CYS A 159 -1.22 16.09 5.07
C CYS A 159 -0.25 15.76 6.21
N ARG A 160 -0.77 15.25 7.32
CA ARG A 160 0.03 14.72 8.44
C ARG A 160 0.23 13.24 8.22
N VAL A 161 1.50 12.81 8.25
CA VAL A 161 1.90 11.45 7.90
C VAL A 161 2.43 10.75 9.15
N TYR A 162 1.90 9.57 9.45
CA TYR A 162 2.35 8.73 10.56
C TYR A 162 2.74 7.35 10.05
N GLU A 163 3.58 6.66 10.81
CA GLU A 163 3.96 5.27 10.56
C GLU A 163 3.62 4.41 11.77
N VAL A 164 2.99 3.25 11.55
CA VAL A 164 2.59 2.30 12.60
C VAL A 164 3.22 0.93 12.34
N GLY A 165 3.81 0.32 13.37
CA GLY A 165 4.35 -1.05 13.27
C GLY A 165 3.24 -2.10 13.21
N ILE A 166 3.38 -3.09 12.33
CA ILE A 166 2.42 -4.18 12.15
C ILE A 166 3.08 -5.55 12.17
N SER A 167 2.32 -6.58 12.53
CA SER A 167 2.77 -7.96 12.37
C SER A 167 2.93 -8.33 10.89
N TYR A 168 3.83 -9.28 10.59
CA TYR A 168 4.01 -9.75 9.21
C TYR A 168 4.32 -11.24 9.15
N SER A 169 3.48 -11.95 8.41
CA SER A 169 3.59 -13.39 8.15
C SER A 169 3.83 -13.65 6.67
N GLY A 170 4.98 -13.19 6.17
CA GLY A 170 5.31 -13.28 4.75
C GLY A 170 5.33 -14.71 4.21
N ARG A 171 4.83 -14.87 2.98
CA ARG A 171 4.93 -16.14 2.24
C ARG A 171 6.36 -16.47 1.88
N THR A 172 6.66 -17.76 1.94
CA THR A 172 7.90 -18.35 1.41
C THR A 172 7.87 -18.39 -0.11
N TYR A 173 9.02 -18.63 -0.73
CA TYR A 173 9.10 -18.84 -2.18
C TYR A 173 8.26 -20.04 -2.66
N LYS A 174 8.16 -21.10 -1.86
CA LYS A 174 7.33 -22.28 -2.16
C LYS A 174 5.84 -21.96 -2.14
N GLU A 175 5.43 -20.99 -1.33
CA GLU A 175 4.06 -20.46 -1.26
C GLU A 175 3.78 -19.39 -2.34
N GLY A 176 4.72 -19.19 -3.28
CA GLY A 176 4.52 -18.38 -4.47
C GLY A 176 4.83 -16.90 -4.31
N LYS A 177 5.81 -16.52 -3.47
CA LYS A 177 6.30 -15.14 -3.40
C LYS A 177 6.72 -14.63 -4.79
N LYS A 178 6.00 -13.63 -5.30
CA LYS A 178 6.13 -13.13 -6.69
C LYS A 178 7.18 -12.02 -6.88
N ILE A 179 7.82 -11.55 -5.81
CA ILE A 179 8.71 -10.38 -5.82
C ILE A 179 10.15 -10.81 -6.18
N GLY A 180 10.73 -10.15 -7.18
CA GLY A 180 12.11 -10.32 -7.62
C GLY A 180 12.87 -9.01 -7.80
N TRP A 181 14.13 -9.10 -8.26
CA TRP A 181 15.02 -7.95 -8.45
C TRP A 181 14.52 -6.94 -9.49
N LYS A 182 13.79 -7.40 -10.52
CA LYS A 182 13.17 -6.53 -11.53
C LYS A 182 12.15 -5.58 -10.91
N ASP A 183 11.38 -6.05 -9.92
CA ASP A 183 10.42 -5.21 -9.20
C ASP A 183 11.15 -4.12 -8.39
N GLY A 184 12.33 -4.43 -7.85
CA GLY A 184 13.18 -3.44 -7.17
C GLY A 184 13.66 -2.32 -8.10
N ILE A 185 14.08 -2.66 -9.33
CA ILE A 185 14.46 -1.65 -10.33
C ILE A 185 13.25 -0.81 -10.75
N GLU A 186 12.09 -1.45 -10.96
CA GLU A 186 10.84 -0.75 -11.26
C GLU A 186 10.45 0.21 -10.13
N ALA A 187 10.62 -0.19 -8.86
CA ALA A 187 10.36 0.65 -7.70
C ALA A 187 11.28 1.89 -7.68
N ILE A 188 12.59 1.70 -7.87
CA ILE A 188 13.56 2.82 -7.97
C ILE A 188 13.18 3.78 -9.09
N TRP A 189 12.84 3.26 -10.28
CA TRP A 189 12.39 4.09 -11.39
C TRP A 189 11.11 4.87 -11.04
N CYS A 190 10.14 4.23 -10.37
CA CYS A 190 8.91 4.90 -9.93
C CYS A 190 9.21 5.99 -8.90
N ILE A 191 10.12 5.76 -7.95
CA ILE A 191 10.57 6.75 -6.98
C ILE A 191 11.10 7.99 -7.71
N ILE A 192 12.02 7.80 -8.67
CA ILE A 192 12.56 8.91 -9.49
C ILE A 192 11.44 9.61 -10.26
N LYS A 193 10.65 8.86 -11.02
CA LYS A 193 9.59 9.37 -11.88
C LYS A 193 8.59 10.23 -11.13
N TYR A 194 8.07 9.75 -10.01
CA TYR A 194 6.98 10.41 -9.31
C TYR A 194 7.45 11.51 -8.36
N ASN A 195 8.69 11.48 -7.87
CA ASN A 195 9.23 12.58 -7.09
C ASN A 195 9.75 13.73 -7.96
N LEU A 196 10.44 13.46 -9.08
CA LEU A 196 11.13 14.49 -9.87
C LEU A 196 10.33 14.97 -11.09
N PHE A 197 9.62 14.08 -11.78
CA PHE A 197 9.04 14.40 -13.10
C PHE A 197 7.51 14.51 -13.10
N SER A 198 6.82 13.81 -12.21
CA SER A 198 5.38 14.04 -12.05
C SER A 198 5.17 15.26 -11.17
N ARG A 199 4.60 16.34 -11.72
CA ARG A 199 3.87 17.29 -10.87
C ARG A 199 2.64 16.56 -10.28
#